data_AF-A0A9Q3I5L1-F1
#
_entry.id   AF-A0A9Q3I5L1-F1
#
_cell.length_a   1.000
_cell.length_b   1.000
_cell.length_c   1.000
_cell.angle_alpha   90.00
_cell.angle_beta   90.00
_cell.angle_gamma   90.00
#
_symmetry.space_group_name_H-M   'P 1'
#
loop_
_entity.id
_entity.type
_entity.pdbx_description
1 polymer ?
#
loop_
_entity_poly.entity_id
_entity_poly.type
_entity_poly.pdbx_seq_one_letter_code
_entity_poly.pdbx_strand_id
1 'polypeptide(L)'
;MFKEEFKIPAEYISSRLYSLFTKSAKRCYNKRRQDHGKHSWPWWKEKIIFKWENDSWRFEMEKYFEESIFNIERDRPMSWFIKQKDRLTALHPDMSQTMIHERILRKFGGDLEHAIRRRFIEPFSTEDYINSMGDITTMKIGRNWYKHPIENKTSGKAIPKPNKAH
;
A
#
# COMPACT_ATOMS: atom_id res chain seq x y z
N MET A 1 19.06 -16.44 -3.42
CA MET A 1 18.41 -16.01 -2.15
C MET A 1 18.12 -17.21 -1.23
N PHE A 2 16.96 -17.88 -1.18
CA PHE A 2 16.76 -18.95 -0.15
C PHE A 2 17.50 -20.29 -0.35
N LYS A 3 17.82 -20.68 -1.59
CA LYS A 3 18.46 -21.99 -1.89
C LYS A 3 19.95 -22.02 -1.52
N GLU A 4 20.63 -20.89 -1.69
CA GLU A 4 22.09 -20.77 -1.52
C GLU A 4 22.47 -20.62 -0.04
N GLU A 5 21.64 -19.94 0.76
CA GLU A 5 21.92 -19.69 2.19
C GLU A 5 21.60 -20.89 3.09
N PHE A 6 20.61 -21.73 2.72
CA PHE A 6 20.12 -22.79 3.62
C PHE A 6 20.29 -24.22 3.09
N LYS A 7 20.86 -24.41 1.89
CA LYS A 7 21.00 -25.73 1.21
C LYS A 7 19.69 -26.55 1.17
N ILE A 8 18.54 -25.88 1.16
CA ILE A 8 17.24 -26.57 1.21
C ILE A 8 16.93 -27.18 -0.17
N PRO A 9 16.57 -28.48 -0.24
CA PRO A 9 16.14 -29.10 -1.50
C PRO A 9 14.94 -28.37 -2.10
N ALA A 10 14.95 -28.18 -3.43
CA ALA A 10 13.90 -27.46 -4.15
C ALA A 10 12.49 -28.04 -3.92
N GLU A 11 12.40 -29.35 -3.68
CA GLU A 11 11.19 -30.09 -3.35
C GLU A 11 10.61 -29.71 -1.98
N TYR A 12 11.49 -29.41 -1.01
CA TYR A 12 11.07 -28.95 0.30
C TYR A 12 10.52 -27.51 0.21
N ILE A 13 11.16 -26.65 -0.59
CA ILE A 13 10.68 -25.28 -0.86
C ILE A 13 9.29 -25.34 -1.49
N SER A 14 9.10 -26.13 -2.54
CA SER A 14 7.81 -26.23 -3.24
C SER A 14 6.70 -26.83 -2.37
N SER A 15 7.04 -27.73 -1.43
CA SER A 15 6.10 -28.26 -0.43
C SER A 15 5.64 -27.20 0.57
N ARG A 16 6.54 -26.30 1.00
CA ARG A 16 6.24 -25.24 1.97
C ARG A 16 5.52 -24.03 1.38
N LEU A 17 5.49 -23.87 0.06
CA LEU A 17 4.72 -22.79 -0.58
C LEU A 17 3.24 -22.79 -0.14
N TYR A 18 2.65 -23.95 0.08
CA TYR A 18 1.27 -24.07 0.56
C TYR A 18 1.05 -23.41 1.93
N SER A 19 2.03 -23.52 2.84
CA SER A 19 1.94 -22.93 4.18
C SER A 19 2.30 -21.45 4.19
N LEU A 20 3.11 -21.00 3.22
CA LEU A 20 3.52 -19.59 3.11
C LEU A 20 2.44 -18.71 2.48
N PHE A 21 1.68 -19.24 1.51
CA PHE A 21 0.61 -18.47 0.89
C PHE A 21 -0.64 -18.40 1.77
N THR A 22 -1.25 -17.22 1.78
CA THR A 22 -2.53 -16.98 2.45
C THR A 22 -3.60 -16.52 1.46
N LYS A 23 -4.87 -16.65 1.84
CA LYS A 23 -6.04 -16.10 1.11
C LYS A 23 -6.00 -16.41 -0.40
N SER A 24 -5.99 -15.38 -1.25
CA SER A 24 -6.03 -15.47 -2.71
C SER A 24 -4.79 -16.12 -3.30
N ALA A 25 -3.60 -15.87 -2.72
CA ALA A 25 -2.36 -16.52 -3.14
C ALA A 25 -2.43 -18.04 -2.90
N LYS A 26 -2.97 -18.47 -1.76
CA LYS A 26 -3.16 -19.89 -1.43
C LYS A 26 -4.12 -20.57 -2.38
N ARG A 27 -5.25 -19.93 -2.68
CA ARG A 27 -6.23 -20.43 -3.66
C ARG A 27 -5.62 -20.55 -5.06
N CYS A 28 -4.83 -19.56 -5.48
CA CYS A 28 -4.15 -19.57 -6.77
C CYS A 28 -3.10 -20.70 -6.85
N TYR A 29 -2.32 -20.90 -5.79
CA TYR A 29 -1.38 -22.01 -5.67
C TYR A 29 -2.07 -23.36 -5.75
N ASN A 30 -3.15 -23.57 -4.99
CA ASN A 30 -3.90 -24.83 -5.00
C ASN A 30 -4.45 -25.17 -6.39
N LYS A 31 -5.07 -24.19 -7.05
CA LYS A 31 -5.59 -24.38 -8.40
C LYS A 31 -4.49 -24.81 -9.38
N ARG A 32 -3.36 -24.09 -9.41
CA ARG A 32 -2.23 -24.44 -10.28
C ARG A 32 -1.61 -25.80 -9.95
N ARG A 33 -1.60 -26.18 -8.67
CA ARG A 33 -1.11 -27.49 -8.23
C ARG A 33 -2.06 -28.63 -8.64
N GLN A 34 -3.36 -28.37 -8.70
CA GLN A 34 -4.34 -29.31 -9.26
C GLN A 34 -4.16 -29.45 -10.77
N ASP A 35 -3.98 -28.33 -11.49
CA ASP A 35 -3.91 -28.31 -12.95
C ASP A 35 -2.58 -28.91 -13.50
N HIS A 36 -1.46 -28.68 -12.80
CA HIS A 36 -0.11 -29.04 -13.29
C HIS A 36 0.63 -30.04 -12.40
N GLY A 37 0.08 -30.44 -11.25
CA GLY A 37 0.72 -31.38 -10.34
C GLY A 37 1.95 -30.82 -9.62
N LYS A 38 2.95 -31.68 -9.38
CA LYS A 38 4.20 -31.30 -8.69
C LYS A 38 5.21 -30.76 -9.71
N HIS A 39 5.78 -29.60 -9.41
CA HIS A 39 6.81 -28.96 -10.24
C HIS A 39 7.97 -28.44 -9.41
N SER A 40 9.09 -28.21 -10.10
CA SER A 40 10.33 -27.70 -9.52
C SER A 40 10.18 -26.25 -9.02
N TRP A 41 11.05 -25.85 -8.09
CA TRP A 41 11.06 -24.47 -7.57
C TRP A 41 11.25 -23.39 -8.66
N PRO A 42 12.16 -23.53 -9.65
CA PRO A 42 12.30 -22.55 -10.72
C PRO A 42 10.99 -22.29 -11.49
N TRP A 43 10.23 -23.36 -11.78
CA TRP A 43 8.93 -23.24 -12.43
C TRP A 43 7.93 -22.47 -11.57
N TRP A 44 7.85 -22.79 -10.27
CA TRP A 44 6.98 -22.05 -9.35
C TRP A 44 7.37 -20.58 -9.23
N LYS A 45 8.66 -20.29 -9.13
CA LYS A 45 9.18 -18.92 -9.09
C LYS A 45 8.74 -18.13 -10.32
N GLU A 46 8.91 -18.69 -11.51
CA GLU A 46 8.46 -18.08 -12.77
C GLU A 46 6.94 -17.78 -12.74
N LYS A 47 6.11 -18.74 -12.30
CA LYS A 47 4.65 -18.53 -12.25
C LYS A 47 4.19 -17.55 -11.18
N ILE A 48 4.94 -17.41 -10.08
CA ILE A 48 4.70 -16.39 -9.05
C ILE A 48 5.00 -15.02 -9.62
N ILE A 49 6.19 -14.83 -10.21
CA ILE A 49 6.62 -13.58 -10.84
C ILE A 49 5.63 -13.18 -11.95
N PHE A 50 5.30 -14.12 -12.84
CA PHE A 50 4.34 -13.89 -13.91
C PHE A 50 2.95 -13.46 -13.40
N LYS A 51 2.54 -13.88 -12.20
CA LYS A 51 1.22 -13.55 -11.66
C LYS A 51 1.19 -12.26 -10.83
N TRP A 52 2.26 -11.97 -10.09
CA TRP A 52 2.28 -10.95 -9.04
C TRP A 52 3.44 -9.95 -9.17
N GLU A 53 4.22 -10.00 -10.24
CA GLU A 53 5.26 -9.00 -10.53
C GLU A 53 5.25 -8.58 -12.01
N ASN A 54 4.18 -8.91 -12.75
CA ASN A 54 3.99 -8.37 -14.10
C ASN A 54 3.52 -6.91 -14.05
N ASP A 55 3.70 -6.20 -15.16
CA ASP A 55 3.37 -4.76 -15.26
C ASP A 55 1.89 -4.47 -15.00
N SER A 56 0.98 -5.35 -15.42
CA SER A 56 -0.45 -5.18 -15.15
C SER A 56 -0.77 -5.26 -13.66
N TRP A 57 -0.14 -6.18 -12.93
CA TRP A 57 -0.29 -6.29 -11.48
C TRP A 57 0.30 -5.08 -10.77
N ARG A 58 1.48 -4.61 -11.22
CA ARG A 58 2.13 -3.41 -10.66
C ARG A 58 1.24 -2.19 -10.84
N PHE A 59 0.71 -1.99 -12.05
CA PHE A 59 -0.22 -0.93 -12.36
C PHE A 59 -1.47 -0.97 -11.47
N GLU A 60 -2.08 -2.15 -11.30
CA GLU A 60 -3.25 -2.31 -10.43
C GLU A 60 -2.93 -2.02 -8.95
N MET A 61 -1.79 -2.50 -8.44
CA MET A 61 -1.40 -2.21 -7.06
C MET A 61 -1.11 -0.73 -6.83
N GLU A 62 -0.47 -0.08 -7.80
CA GLU A 62 -0.20 1.37 -7.74
C GLU A 62 -1.52 2.14 -7.77
N LYS A 63 -2.42 1.82 -8.69
CA LYS A 63 -3.78 2.38 -8.72
C LYS A 63 -4.52 2.18 -7.40
N TYR A 64 -4.50 0.96 -6.85
CA TYR A 64 -5.14 0.67 -5.57
C TYR A 64 -4.55 1.45 -4.40
N PHE A 65 -3.25 1.73 -4.41
CA PHE A 65 -2.62 2.60 -3.43
C PHE A 65 -3.02 4.06 -3.68
N GLU A 66 -3.00 4.51 -4.94
CA GLU A 66 -3.27 5.89 -5.30
C GLU A 66 -4.70 6.33 -4.97
N GLU A 67 -5.70 5.48 -5.28
CA GLU A 67 -7.13 5.70 -5.01
C GLU A 67 -7.51 5.49 -3.54
N SER A 68 -6.64 4.87 -2.74
CA SER A 68 -6.92 4.60 -1.34
C SER A 68 -6.61 5.83 -0.49
N ILE A 69 -7.62 6.67 -0.29
CA ILE A 69 -7.61 7.78 0.67
C ILE A 69 -8.15 7.28 2.01
N PHE A 70 -7.51 7.68 3.12
CA PHE A 70 -7.97 7.28 4.45
C PHE A 70 -9.28 7.96 4.82
N ASN A 71 -10.24 7.21 5.36
CA ASN A 71 -11.51 7.73 5.82
C ASN A 71 -11.72 7.46 7.32
N ILE A 72 -11.78 8.52 8.13
CA ILE A 72 -11.89 8.44 9.60
C ILE A 72 -13.14 7.69 10.06
N GLU A 73 -14.25 7.78 9.31
CA GLU A 73 -15.53 7.16 9.69
C GLU A 73 -15.60 5.68 9.30
N ARG A 74 -14.89 5.28 8.25
CA ARG A 74 -14.99 3.94 7.65
C ARG A 74 -13.79 3.05 7.94
N ASP A 75 -12.59 3.63 7.99
CA ASP A 75 -11.35 2.89 8.06
C ASP A 75 -10.84 2.76 9.49
N ARG A 76 -10.28 1.58 9.79
CA ARG A 76 -9.52 1.36 11.02
C ARG A 76 -8.05 1.69 10.76
N PRO A 77 -7.43 2.64 11.50
CA PRO A 77 -6.07 3.11 11.25
C PRO A 77 -5.05 1.99 11.06
N MET A 78 -4.99 1.05 12.00
CA MET A 78 -4.03 -0.08 11.96
C MET A 78 -4.19 -0.92 10.70
N SER A 79 -5.40 -1.41 10.42
CA SER A 79 -5.66 -2.31 9.29
C SER A 79 -5.42 -1.62 7.95
N TRP A 80 -5.82 -0.35 7.85
CA TRP A 80 -5.67 0.42 6.63
C TRP A 80 -4.19 0.74 6.37
N PHE A 81 -3.44 1.16 7.39
CA PHE A 81 -2.03 1.51 7.23
C PHE A 81 -1.17 0.30 6.87
N ILE A 82 -1.36 -0.83 7.55
CA ILE A 82 -0.65 -2.07 7.23
C ILE A 82 -0.93 -2.47 5.78
N LYS A 83 -2.18 -2.36 5.31
CA LYS A 83 -2.53 -2.65 3.91
C LYS A 83 -1.81 -1.75 2.91
N GLN A 84 -1.67 -0.46 3.20
CA GLN A 84 -0.92 0.44 2.31
C GLN A 84 0.59 0.19 2.36
N LYS A 85 1.13 -0.10 3.56
CA LYS A 85 2.52 -0.51 3.75
C LYS A 85 2.84 -1.75 2.93
N ASP A 86 2.01 -2.80 3.02
CA ASP A 86 2.18 -4.04 2.27
C ASP A 86 2.19 -3.80 0.75
N ARG A 87 1.30 -2.93 0.25
CA ARG A 87 1.28 -2.54 -1.18
C ARG A 87 2.57 -1.86 -1.61
N LEU A 88 3.03 -0.87 -0.85
CA LEU A 88 4.25 -0.13 -1.17
C LEU A 88 5.49 -0.98 -1.07
N THR A 89 5.60 -1.84 -0.04
CA THR A 89 6.72 -2.79 0.09
C THR A 89 6.73 -3.80 -1.06
N ALA A 90 5.57 -4.23 -1.54
CA ALA A 90 5.49 -5.15 -2.69
C ALA A 90 5.83 -4.46 -4.03
N LEU A 91 5.51 -3.17 -4.20
CA LEU A 91 5.84 -2.38 -5.38
C LEU A 91 7.30 -1.90 -5.39
N HIS A 92 7.83 -1.55 -4.21
CA HIS A 92 9.12 -0.91 -4.03
C HIS A 92 9.86 -1.59 -2.85
N PRO A 93 10.41 -2.80 -3.06
CA PRO A 93 11.07 -3.55 -1.99
C PRO A 93 12.28 -2.82 -1.39
N ASP A 94 12.94 -1.97 -2.18
CA ASP A 94 14.13 -1.22 -1.78
C ASP A 94 13.81 0.15 -1.14
N MET A 95 12.53 0.49 -0.97
CA MET A 95 12.12 1.76 -0.38
C MET A 95 12.31 1.75 1.14
N SER A 96 12.88 2.84 1.67
CA SER A 96 13.06 2.98 3.12
C SER A 96 11.72 3.03 3.86
N GLN A 97 11.71 2.57 5.11
CA GLN A 97 10.49 2.62 5.94
C GLN A 97 9.97 4.06 6.09
N THR A 98 10.86 5.04 6.27
CA THR A 98 10.50 6.46 6.36
C THR A 98 9.77 6.93 5.10
N MET A 99 10.29 6.62 3.91
CA MET A 99 9.64 6.99 2.65
C MET A 99 8.28 6.31 2.48
N ILE A 100 8.16 5.04 2.90
CA ILE A 100 6.87 4.34 2.90
C ILE A 100 5.88 5.07 3.81
N HIS A 101 6.27 5.41 5.03
CA HIS A 101 5.42 6.13 5.98
C HIS A 101 4.99 7.50 5.45
N GLU A 102 5.92 8.27 4.86
CA GLU A 102 5.60 9.56 4.24
C GLU A 102 4.60 9.44 3.09
N ARG A 103 4.78 8.45 2.19
CA ARG A 103 3.82 8.21 1.09
C ARG A 103 2.44 7.85 1.63
N ILE A 104 2.36 7.04 2.68
CA ILE A 104 1.09 6.70 3.34
C ILE A 104 0.50 7.94 4.01
N LEU A 105 1.31 8.77 4.67
CA LEU A 105 0.85 9.99 5.35
C LEU A 105 0.20 11.00 4.39
N ARG A 106 0.69 11.11 3.14
CA ARG A 106 0.06 11.95 2.11
C ARG A 106 -1.35 11.50 1.71
N LYS A 107 -1.74 10.27 2.01
CA LYS A 107 -3.09 9.73 1.75
C LYS A 107 -4.12 10.12 2.82
N PHE A 108 -3.71 10.81 3.87
CA PHE A 108 -4.61 11.42 4.85
C PHE A 108 -5.08 12.79 4.36
N GLY A 109 -4.15 13.56 3.79
CA GLY A 109 -4.39 14.87 3.22
C GLY A 109 -4.83 15.94 4.22
N GLY A 110 -4.75 17.20 3.80
CA GLY A 110 -5.26 18.36 4.52
C GLY A 110 -4.83 18.45 5.98
N ASP A 111 -5.78 18.80 6.84
CA ASP A 111 -5.54 19.03 8.27
C ASP A 111 -5.14 17.75 9.01
N LEU A 112 -5.58 16.59 8.54
CA LEU A 112 -5.29 15.30 9.17
C LEU A 112 -3.82 14.92 8.98
N GLU A 113 -3.29 15.07 7.77
CA GLU A 113 -1.86 14.93 7.49
C GLU A 113 -1.03 15.89 8.37
N HIS A 114 -1.42 17.16 8.43
CA HIS A 114 -0.70 18.17 9.23
C HIS A 114 -0.72 17.87 10.72
N ALA A 115 -1.86 17.44 11.26
CA ALA A 115 -2.01 17.11 12.68
C ALA A 115 -1.18 15.89 13.07
N ILE A 116 -1.14 14.87 12.22
CA ILE A 116 -0.28 13.70 12.41
C ILE A 116 1.19 14.15 12.34
N ARG A 117 1.59 14.91 11.31
CA ARG A 117 2.97 15.37 11.13
C ARG A 117 3.48 16.21 12.30
N ARG A 118 2.64 17.06 12.89
CA ARG A 118 3.02 17.90 14.05
C ARG A 118 3.34 17.09 15.31
N ARG A 119 2.92 15.83 15.40
CA ARG A 119 3.25 14.95 16.53
C ARG A 119 4.65 14.32 16.40
N PHE A 120 5.34 14.54 15.28
CA PHE A 120 6.60 13.88 14.98
C PHE A 120 7.80 14.84 14.99
N ILE A 121 8.82 14.50 15.78
CA ILE A 121 10.22 14.97 15.68
C ILE A 121 11.08 13.71 15.45
N GLU A 122 11.57 13.50 14.22
CA GLU A 122 12.07 12.21 13.66
C GLU A 122 13.07 11.37 14.50
N PRO A 123 13.26 10.05 14.20
CA PRO A 123 12.48 9.16 13.32
C PRO A 123 11.55 8.21 14.12
N PHE A 124 10.41 7.82 13.52
CA PHE A 124 9.35 7.05 14.19
C PHE A 124 9.12 5.66 13.61
N SER A 125 8.64 4.76 14.45
CA SER A 125 8.27 3.40 14.08
C SER A 125 6.91 3.34 13.36
N THR A 126 6.62 2.20 12.71
CA THR A 126 5.29 1.95 12.14
C THR A 126 4.19 2.03 13.20
N GLU A 127 4.51 1.62 14.43
CA GLU A 127 3.59 1.61 15.56
C GLU A 127 3.25 3.03 16.01
N ASP A 128 4.24 3.93 16.07
CA ASP A 128 4.03 5.34 16.43
C ASP A 128 3.08 6.05 15.45
N TYR A 129 3.23 5.77 14.15
CA TYR A 129 2.27 6.24 13.14
C TYR A 129 0.87 5.69 13.41
N ILE A 130 0.74 4.39 13.65
CA ILE A 130 -0.55 3.73 13.92
C ILE A 130 -1.24 4.29 15.16
N ASN A 131 -0.49 4.47 16.24
CA ASN A 131 -1.00 5.01 17.50
C ASN A 131 -1.43 6.46 17.33
N SER A 132 -0.61 7.29 16.68
CA SER A 132 -0.94 8.69 16.43
C SER A 132 -2.21 8.86 15.60
N MET A 133 -2.40 8.02 14.58
CA MET A 133 -3.64 7.99 13.81
C MET A 133 -4.82 7.52 14.67
N GLY A 134 -4.65 6.47 15.46
CA GLY A 134 -5.66 5.98 16.41
C GLY A 134 -6.15 7.09 17.35
N ASP A 135 -5.23 7.80 17.98
CA ASP A 135 -5.52 8.91 18.88
C ASP A 135 -6.28 10.04 18.18
N ILE A 136 -5.85 10.43 16.98
CA ILE A 136 -6.51 11.50 16.23
C ILE A 136 -7.91 11.12 15.79
N THR A 137 -8.11 9.87 15.33
CA THR A 137 -9.43 9.39 14.91
C THR A 137 -10.42 9.24 16.06
N THR A 138 -9.94 8.97 17.28
CA THR A 138 -10.79 8.88 18.49
C THR A 138 -11.13 10.25 19.09
N MET A 139 -10.26 11.25 18.93
CA MET A 139 -10.57 12.62 19.33
C MET A 139 -11.71 13.19 18.46
N LYS A 140 -12.73 13.82 19.09
CA LYS A 140 -13.86 14.50 18.41
C LYS A 140 -13.44 15.47 17.28
N ILE A 141 -12.19 15.93 17.32
CA ILE A 141 -11.56 16.84 16.37
C ILE A 141 -11.35 16.18 14.99
N GLY A 142 -10.99 14.90 14.92
CA GLY A 142 -10.78 14.19 13.65
C GLY A 142 -12.03 14.17 12.76
N ARG A 143 -13.23 14.10 13.37
CA ARG A 143 -14.52 14.11 12.65
C ARG A 143 -14.85 15.46 11.99
N ASN A 144 -14.28 16.58 12.47
CA ASN A 144 -14.51 17.90 11.87
C ASN A 144 -13.55 18.19 10.70
N TRP A 145 -12.34 17.61 10.69
CA TRP A 145 -11.36 17.82 9.60
C TRP A 145 -11.78 17.20 8.27
N TYR A 146 -12.60 16.14 8.31
CA TYR A 146 -13.12 15.48 7.11
C TYR A 146 -14.19 16.29 6.36
N LYS A 147 -14.65 17.42 6.92
CA LYS A 147 -15.66 18.31 6.29
C LYS A 147 -15.08 19.24 5.22
N HIS A 148 -13.76 19.24 5.04
CA HIS A 148 -13.10 19.97 3.95
C HIS A 148 -12.50 18.96 2.97
N PRO A 149 -13.24 18.57 1.92
CA PRO A 149 -12.67 17.79 0.84
C PRO A 149 -11.48 18.55 0.25
N ILE A 150 -10.45 17.82 -0.15
CA ILE A 150 -9.35 18.36 -0.93
C ILE A 150 -9.94 18.81 -2.26
N GLU A 151 -10.30 20.09 -2.38
CA GLU A 151 -10.45 20.72 -3.67
C GLU A 151 -9.08 20.68 -4.33
N ASN A 152 -8.94 19.83 -5.34
CA ASN A 152 -7.83 19.92 -6.27
C ASN A 152 -7.86 21.32 -6.87
N LYS A 153 -7.05 22.24 -6.31
CA LYS A 153 -6.78 23.54 -6.92
C LYS A 153 -5.98 23.29 -8.19
N THR A 154 -6.66 22.89 -9.27
CA THR A 154 -6.18 23.16 -10.62
C THR A 154 -5.98 24.66 -10.72
N SER A 155 -4.74 25.07 -10.89
CA SER A 155 -4.34 26.45 -11.17
C SER A 155 -4.86 26.87 -12.55
N GLY A 156 -6.16 27.16 -12.63
CA GLY A 156 -6.74 27.89 -13.75
C GLY A 156 -6.33 29.36 -13.63
N LYS A 157 -5.23 29.76 -14.27
CA LYS A 157 -5.00 31.16 -14.60
C LYS A 157 -6.22 31.66 -15.38
N ALA A 158 -7.00 32.55 -14.79
CA ALA A 158 -8.07 33.25 -15.47
C ALA A 158 -7.46 34.07 -16.61
N ILE A 159 -7.80 33.72 -17.85
CA ILE A 159 -7.54 34.54 -19.03
C ILE A 159 -8.55 35.69 -19.00
N PRO A 160 -8.13 36.98 -18.99
CA PRO A 160 -9.08 38.08 -19.07
C PRO A 160 -9.74 38.11 -20.45
N LYS A 161 -11.08 38.16 -20.47
CA LYS A 161 -11.87 38.33 -21.71
C LYS A 161 -11.62 39.73 -22.29
N PRO A 162 -11.52 39.88 -23.63
CA PRO A 162 -11.38 41.20 -24.24
C PRO A 162 -12.70 41.98 -24.17
N ASN A 163 -12.61 43.24 -23.72
CA ASN A 163 -13.72 44.20 -23.73
C ASN A 163 -14.17 44.46 -25.17
N LYS A 164 -15.48 44.33 -25.43
CA LYS A 164 -16.12 44.88 -26.62
C LYS A 164 -16.36 46.37 -26.40
N ALA A 165 -15.77 47.21 -27.25
CA ALA A 165 -16.04 48.64 -27.32
C ALA A 165 -17.44 48.87 -27.94
N HIS A 166 -18.20 49.79 -27.34
CA HIS A 166 -19.31 50.50 -27.95
C HIS A 166 -18.90 51.95 -28.16
#